data_AF-A0A258KYM0-F1
#
_entry.id   AF-A0A258KYM0-F1
#
_cell.length_a   1.000
_cell.length_b   1.000
_cell.length_c   1.000
_cell.angle_alpha   90.00
_cell.angle_beta   90.00
_cell.angle_gamma   90.00
#
_symmetry.space_group_name_H-M   'P 1'
#
loop_
_entity.id
_entity.type
_entity.pdbx_description
1 polymer ?
#
loop_
_entity_poly.entity_id
_entity_poly.type
_entity_poly.pdbx_seq_one_letter_code
_entity_poly.pdbx_strand_id
1 'polypeptide(L)'
;MKYCFKIIASLFLLSALYACKGNTNYRLEEGIWRATLKTSSGAEIPFNFEVTDSAGQKVIDLINGEDQFRVNEISQHSDSVLIRMPLFDTEIHAKIKDKTLSGNWIKHMSDSDMVMPFEARHGESWRFFKVNSAQEAKLSGRWSVSFSTADHDLREAGIGEFEQKDGRLYGTFIRATGDHRFLEGTISDKKIYLSAFDGANAFLFTGKLLNDSTIVDGMFYSGFSLVQNWTAKKDDIAILPDAYSITALKDGFDKIDFSFPDLNGKKVSLSDSKFKNKVVLIQFFGSWCPNCMDET
;
A
#
# COMPACT_ATOMS: atom_id res chain seq x y z
N MET A 1 52.30 26.29 41.03
CA MET A 1 50.91 25.81 41.22
C MET A 1 49.82 26.60 40.50
N LYS A 2 49.90 27.94 40.33
CA LYS A 2 48.83 28.72 39.67
C LYS A 2 48.67 28.49 38.15
N TYR A 3 49.71 28.03 37.45
CA TYR A 3 49.67 27.77 36.00
C TYR A 3 49.08 26.40 35.62
N CYS A 4 49.23 25.37 36.46
CA CYS A 4 48.59 24.06 36.22
C CYS A 4 47.06 24.14 36.28
N PHE A 5 46.50 25.03 37.11
CA PHE A 5 45.05 25.15 37.26
C PHE A 5 44.36 25.75 36.03
N LYS A 6 45.04 26.65 35.29
CA LYS A 6 44.51 27.25 34.06
C LYS A 6 44.50 26.27 32.87
N ILE A 7 45.46 25.35 32.82
CA ILE A 7 45.55 24.33 31.76
C ILE A 7 44.47 23.25 31.96
N ILE A 8 44.19 22.87 33.22
CA ILE A 8 43.14 21.89 33.54
C ILE A 8 41.74 22.45 33.25
N ALA A 9 41.49 23.72 33.55
CA ALA A 9 40.22 24.38 33.23
C ALA A 9 39.96 24.51 31.70
N SER A 10 41.02 24.69 30.91
CA SER A 10 40.90 24.75 29.44
C SER A 10 40.68 23.38 28.79
N LEU A 11 41.13 22.28 29.43
CA LEU A 11 40.90 20.91 28.95
C LEU A 11 39.46 20.44 29.22
N PHE A 12 38.85 20.87 30.33
CA PHE A 12 37.46 20.56 30.68
C PHE A 12 36.44 21.30 29.79
N LEU A 13 36.77 22.49 29.29
CA LEU A 13 35.91 23.21 28.34
C LEU A 13 35.92 22.57 26.94
N LEU A 14 37.03 21.93 26.53
CA LEU A 14 37.12 21.27 25.22
C LEU A 14 36.39 19.92 25.17
N SER A 15 36.32 19.18 26.28
CA SER A 15 35.58 17.91 26.36
C SER A 15 34.06 18.11 26.43
N ALA A 16 33.59 19.23 27.00
CA ALA A 16 32.17 19.58 27.02
C ALA A 16 31.59 19.88 25.62
N LEU A 17 32.41 20.35 24.67
CA LEU A 17 31.98 20.63 23.30
C LEU A 17 31.88 19.37 22.41
N TYR A 18 32.55 18.28 22.77
CA TYR A 18 32.45 17.01 22.03
C TYR A 18 31.23 16.16 22.43
N ALA A 19 30.67 16.38 23.63
CA ALA A 19 29.49 15.68 24.11
C ALA A 19 28.16 16.17 23.47
N CYS A 20 28.19 17.29 22.74
CA CYS A 20 27.02 17.86 22.05
C CYS A 20 27.00 17.63 20.53
N LYS A 21 27.70 16.61 20.01
CA LYS A 21 27.29 16.04 18.72
C LYS A 21 26.10 15.13 18.98
N GLY A 22 24.90 15.69 18.88
CA GLY A 22 23.66 14.93 18.92
C GLY A 22 23.77 13.73 17.98
N ASN A 23 23.44 12.54 18.49
CA ASN A 23 23.62 11.30 17.76
C ASN A 23 22.64 11.28 16.57
N THR A 24 23.14 11.52 15.36
CA THR A 24 22.35 11.59 14.12
C THR A 24 21.78 10.24 13.71
N ASN A 25 22.21 9.15 14.34
CA ASN A 25 21.86 7.78 13.97
C ASN A 25 20.39 7.42 14.19
N TYR A 26 19.63 8.27 14.89
CA TYR A 26 18.23 8.05 15.25
C TYR A 26 17.27 9.02 14.57
N ARG A 27 17.71 9.82 13.58
CA ARG A 27 16.85 10.80 12.93
C ARG A 27 16.13 10.20 11.72
N LEU A 28 14.84 10.48 11.57
CA LEU A 28 14.13 10.27 10.30
C LEU A 28 14.61 11.33 9.29
N GLU A 29 15.50 10.91 8.39
CA GLU A 29 16.08 11.78 7.36
C GLU A 29 15.09 12.10 6.23
N GLU A 30 15.19 13.32 5.70
CA GLU A 30 14.45 13.75 4.51
C GLU A 30 14.95 13.05 3.24
N GLY A 31 14.07 12.90 2.26
CA GLY A 31 14.32 12.26 0.99
C GLY A 31 13.64 10.89 0.87
N ILE A 32 14.02 10.17 -0.18
CA ILE A 32 13.37 8.90 -0.56
C ILE A 32 13.83 7.75 0.35
N TRP A 33 12.86 6.94 0.74
CA TRP A 33 13.04 5.67 1.42
C TRP A 33 12.45 4.54 0.57
N ARG A 34 13.12 3.39 0.60
CA ARG A 34 12.59 2.13 0.10
C ARG A 34 12.19 1.27 1.28
N ALA A 35 10.93 0.87 1.33
CA ALA A 35 10.40 -0.01 2.34
C ALA A 35 10.03 -1.39 1.78
N THR A 36 9.91 -2.37 2.67
CA THR A 36 9.33 -3.68 2.39
C THR A 36 8.39 -4.12 3.52
N LEU A 37 7.31 -4.81 3.14
CA LEU A 37 6.47 -5.57 4.06
C LEU A 37 6.64 -7.05 3.79
N LYS A 38 6.83 -7.85 4.84
CA LYS A 38 7.03 -9.30 4.69
C LYS A 38 5.73 -10.07 4.90
N THR A 39 5.36 -10.87 3.91
CA THR A 39 4.22 -11.80 4.01
C THR A 39 4.59 -13.04 4.85
N SER A 40 3.58 -13.81 5.27
CA SER A 40 3.76 -15.09 5.98
C SER A 40 4.54 -16.12 5.16
N SER A 41 4.43 -16.06 3.83
CA SER A 41 5.19 -16.90 2.89
C SER A 41 6.66 -16.49 2.74
N GLY A 42 7.04 -15.32 3.28
CA GLY A 42 8.37 -14.75 3.17
C GLY A 42 8.59 -13.85 1.96
N ALA A 43 7.60 -13.69 1.06
CA ALA A 43 7.67 -12.70 -0.01
C ALA A 43 7.69 -11.27 0.57
N GLU A 44 8.48 -10.40 -0.06
CA GLU A 44 8.60 -8.99 0.30
C GLU A 44 7.80 -8.12 -0.68
N ILE A 45 6.95 -7.25 -0.14
CA ILE A 45 6.17 -6.26 -0.89
C ILE A 45 6.90 -4.92 -0.78
N PRO A 46 7.67 -4.49 -1.79
CA PRO A 46 8.39 -3.23 -1.72
C PRO A 46 7.48 -2.04 -2.03
N PHE A 47 7.77 -0.91 -1.42
CA PHE A 47 7.17 0.37 -1.78
C PHE A 47 8.14 1.50 -1.47
N ASN A 48 7.88 2.68 -2.01
CA ASN A 48 8.69 3.86 -1.77
C ASN A 48 7.86 4.92 -1.05
N PHE A 49 8.53 5.73 -0.25
CA PHE A 49 7.95 6.92 0.33
C PHE A 49 8.99 8.04 0.42
N GLU A 50 8.56 9.29 0.40
CA GLU A 50 9.42 10.45 0.60
C GLU A 50 9.15 11.08 1.95
N VAL A 51 10.21 11.37 2.70
CA VAL A 51 10.12 12.19 3.90
C VAL A 51 10.45 13.63 3.53
N THR A 52 9.55 14.55 3.81
CA THR A 52 9.80 16.00 3.69
C THR A 52 9.66 16.69 5.04
N ASP A 53 10.18 17.91 5.13
CA ASP A 53 9.96 18.80 6.27
C ASP A 53 9.13 19.99 5.83
N SER A 54 7.97 20.17 6.45
CA SER A 54 7.10 21.31 6.25
C SER A 54 7.02 22.11 7.56
N ALA A 55 7.79 23.20 7.62
CA ALA A 55 7.82 24.11 8.77
C ALA A 55 8.16 23.44 10.12
N GLY A 56 9.11 22.50 10.13
CA GLY A 56 9.54 21.77 11.31
C GLY A 56 8.70 20.54 11.64
N GLN A 57 7.70 20.21 10.81
CA GLN A 57 6.91 18.98 10.91
C GLN A 57 7.30 18.03 9.79
N LYS A 58 7.57 16.77 10.14
CA LYS A 58 7.80 15.73 9.15
C LYS A 58 6.50 15.33 8.48
N VAL A 59 6.58 15.13 7.17
CA VAL A 59 5.50 14.62 6.33
C VAL A 59 6.06 13.44 5.54
N ILE A 60 5.25 12.40 5.37
CA ILE A 60 5.57 11.26 4.50
C ILE A 60 4.60 11.27 3.33
N ASP A 61 5.13 11.13 2.12
CA ASP A 61 4.32 10.85 0.93
C ASP A 61 4.61 9.42 0.48
N LEU A 62 3.62 8.52 0.60
CA LEU A 62 3.71 7.20 -0.02
C LEU A 62 3.62 7.38 -1.53
N ILE A 63 4.48 6.69 -2.27
CA ILE A 63 4.59 6.84 -3.72
C ILE A 63 4.09 5.54 -4.36
N ASN A 64 3.08 5.63 -5.23
CA ASN A 64 2.57 4.52 -6.03
C ASN A 64 2.36 5.02 -7.45
N GLY A 65 3.35 4.87 -8.32
CA GLY A 65 3.24 5.41 -9.67
C GLY A 65 3.07 6.93 -9.68
N GLU A 66 1.97 7.42 -10.26
CA GLU A 66 1.62 8.84 -10.26
C GLU A 66 0.80 9.27 -9.02
N ASP A 67 0.37 8.31 -8.20
CA ASP A 67 -0.35 8.57 -6.96
C ASP A 67 0.60 8.86 -5.79
N GLN A 68 0.22 9.85 -5.00
CA GLN A 68 0.92 10.24 -3.78
C GLN A 68 -0.06 10.32 -2.64
N PHE A 69 0.17 9.51 -1.61
CA PHE A 69 -0.66 9.47 -0.42
C PHE A 69 0.07 10.08 0.78
N ARG A 70 -0.41 11.24 1.20
CA ARG A 70 0.23 12.04 2.26
C ARG A 70 -0.15 11.58 3.66
N VAL A 71 0.86 11.42 4.50
CA VAL A 71 0.77 11.03 5.91
C VAL A 71 1.38 12.13 6.77
N ASN A 72 0.55 12.73 7.64
CA ASN A 72 0.95 13.83 8.51
C ASN A 72 1.11 13.41 9.98
N GLU A 73 0.53 12.28 10.39
CA GLU A 73 0.58 11.81 11.78
C GLU A 73 1.83 10.99 12.03
N ILE A 74 2.94 11.69 12.25
CA ILE A 74 4.25 11.11 12.51
C ILE A 74 4.71 11.59 13.88
N SER A 75 5.02 10.65 14.77
CA SER A 75 5.61 10.95 16.08
C SER A 75 6.91 10.17 16.26
N GLN A 76 7.94 10.86 16.73
CA GLN A 76 9.23 10.27 16.99
C GLN A 76 9.64 10.54 18.45
N HIS A 77 10.04 9.50 19.17
CA HIS A 77 10.62 9.59 20.50
C HIS A 77 11.87 8.73 20.59
N SER A 78 13.03 9.37 20.77
CA SER A 78 14.34 8.71 20.71
C SER A 78 14.54 7.97 19.38
N ASP A 79 14.74 6.66 19.42
CA ASP A 79 14.90 5.79 18.25
C ASP A 79 13.57 5.29 17.69
N SER A 80 12.44 5.52 18.37
CA SER A 80 11.14 4.97 17.98
C SER A 80 10.34 5.97 17.16
N VAL A 81 9.79 5.51 16.04
CA VAL A 81 8.87 6.27 15.18
C VAL A 81 7.54 5.54 15.06
N LEU A 82 6.47 6.31 15.20
CA LEU A 82 5.10 5.89 14.98
C LEU A 82 4.51 6.73 13.83
N ILE A 83 4.04 6.05 12.80
CA ILE A 83 3.42 6.66 11.62
C ILE A 83 1.99 6.12 11.55
N ARG A 84 0.98 6.98 11.67
CA ARG A 84 -0.44 6.60 11.58
C ARG A 84 -0.96 6.95 10.19
N MET A 85 -1.51 5.97 9.49
CA MET A 85 -2.08 6.21 8.17
C MET A 85 -3.36 7.03 8.33
N PRO A 86 -3.57 8.08 7.53
CA PRO A 86 -4.86 8.77 7.53
C PRO A 86 -5.93 7.84 6.94
N LEU A 87 -7.18 8.03 7.38
CA LEU A 87 -8.38 7.38 6.84
C LEU A 87 -8.50 5.87 7.11
N PHE A 88 -7.40 5.20 7.42
CA PHE A 88 -7.34 3.76 7.67
C PHE A 88 -6.81 3.49 9.07
N ASP A 89 -7.38 2.48 9.74
CA ASP A 89 -6.96 2.08 11.08
C ASP A 89 -5.68 1.22 11.02
N THR A 90 -4.60 1.83 10.53
CA THR A 90 -3.29 1.19 10.38
C THR A 90 -2.15 2.11 10.80
N GLU A 91 -1.08 1.50 11.30
CA GLU A 91 0.08 2.21 11.82
C GLU A 91 1.38 1.45 11.56
N ILE A 92 2.48 2.20 11.40
CA ILE A 92 3.84 1.65 11.36
C ILE A 92 4.54 2.02 12.66
N HIS A 93 5.00 1.00 13.36
CA HIS A 93 5.83 1.12 14.56
C HIS A 93 7.23 0.66 14.19
N ALA A 94 8.21 1.56 14.16
CA ALA A 94 9.57 1.21 13.76
C ALA A 94 10.62 1.86 14.65
N LYS A 95 11.81 1.25 14.66
CA LYS A 95 13.02 1.82 15.24
C LYS A 95 13.92 2.35 14.13
N ILE A 96 14.41 3.57 14.31
CA ILE A 96 15.41 4.20 13.46
C ILE A 96 16.80 3.79 13.95
N LYS A 97 17.65 3.32 13.04
CA LYS A 97 19.08 3.17 13.28
C LYS A 97 19.84 3.27 11.98
N ASP A 98 20.86 4.12 11.93
CA ASP A 98 21.80 4.21 10.79
C ASP A 98 21.08 4.30 9.42
N LYS A 99 20.08 5.20 9.33
CA LYS A 99 19.24 5.41 8.14
C LYS A 99 18.43 4.19 7.68
N THR A 100 18.15 3.30 8.62
CA THR A 100 17.20 2.20 8.44
C THR A 100 16.04 2.35 9.42
N LEU A 101 14.87 1.86 9.02
CA LEU A 101 13.72 1.63 9.88
C LEU A 101 13.48 0.13 9.97
N SER A 102 13.25 -0.39 11.17
CA SER A 102 12.89 -1.80 11.39
C SER A 102 11.77 -1.90 12.42
N GLY A 103 10.72 -2.64 12.10
CA GLY A 103 9.55 -2.77 12.96
C GLY A 103 8.40 -3.49 12.30
N ASN A 104 7.18 -2.99 12.48
CA ASN A 104 5.96 -3.61 11.94
C ASN A 104 4.98 -2.59 11.39
N TRP A 105 4.27 -2.98 10.33
CA TRP A 105 2.98 -2.41 9.97
C TRP A 105 1.87 -3.21 10.64
N ILE A 106 0.94 -2.52 11.28
CA ILE A 106 -0.16 -3.07 12.05
C ILE A 106 -1.44 -2.55 11.43
N LYS A 107 -2.36 -3.45 11.10
CA LYS A 107 -3.71 -3.14 10.64
C LYS A 107 -4.70 -3.66 11.68
N HIS A 108 -5.47 -2.75 12.27
CA HIS A 108 -6.47 -3.07 13.28
C HIS A 108 -7.75 -3.55 12.60
N MET A 109 -8.15 -4.78 12.91
CA MET A 109 -9.41 -5.38 12.48
C MET A 109 -10.41 -5.30 13.63
N SER A 110 -11.66 -5.70 13.39
CA SER A 110 -12.73 -5.62 14.40
C SER A 110 -12.44 -6.39 15.70
N ASP A 111 -11.65 -7.45 15.63
CA ASP A 111 -11.40 -8.39 16.74
C ASP A 111 -9.92 -8.79 16.90
N SER A 112 -9.03 -8.28 16.07
CA SER A 112 -7.63 -8.73 15.98
C SER A 112 -6.75 -7.73 15.24
N ASP A 113 -5.43 -7.88 15.39
CA ASP A 113 -4.45 -7.12 14.62
C ASP A 113 -3.80 -8.01 13.56
N MET A 114 -3.73 -7.52 12.33
CA MET A 114 -2.84 -8.08 11.30
C MET A 114 -1.49 -7.36 11.37
N VAL A 115 -0.42 -8.11 11.62
CA VAL A 115 0.94 -7.57 11.77
C VAL A 115 1.84 -8.08 10.65
N MET A 116 2.53 -7.16 9.97
CA MET A 116 3.54 -7.48 8.95
C MET A 116 4.89 -6.86 9.32
N PRO A 117 6.00 -7.62 9.30
CA PRO A 117 7.33 -7.04 9.48
C PRO A 117 7.60 -5.96 8.42
N PHE A 118 8.09 -4.82 8.89
CA PHE A 118 8.38 -3.63 8.10
C PHE A 118 9.87 -3.30 8.22
N GLU A 119 10.51 -3.09 7.07
CA GLU A 119 11.88 -2.62 6.96
C GLU A 119 11.93 -1.46 5.97
N ALA A 120 12.76 -0.45 6.21
CA ALA A 120 13.01 0.60 5.22
C ALA A 120 14.45 1.11 5.26
N ARG A 121 14.93 1.60 4.11
CA ARG A 121 16.27 2.16 3.93
C ARG A 121 16.22 3.48 3.18
N HIS A 122 16.94 4.47 3.70
CA HIS A 122 17.07 5.79 3.09
C HIS A 122 17.96 5.77 1.84
N GLY A 123 17.65 6.63 0.88
CA GLY A 123 18.48 6.87 -0.31
C GLY A 123 18.35 5.81 -1.41
N GLU A 124 17.47 4.82 -1.24
CA GLU A 124 17.15 3.81 -2.24
C GLU A 124 15.90 4.22 -3.02
N SER A 125 16.07 4.76 -4.24
CA SER A 125 14.95 5.25 -5.07
C SER A 125 14.35 4.20 -6.02
N TRP A 126 14.92 3.00 -6.05
CA TRP A 126 14.41 1.87 -6.84
C TRP A 126 13.44 1.04 -6.00
N ARG A 127 12.38 0.51 -6.63
CA ARG A 127 11.36 -0.31 -5.94
C ARG A 127 11.75 -1.79 -5.86
N PHE A 128 11.95 -2.42 -7.01
CA PHE A 128 12.37 -3.83 -7.10
C PHE A 128 13.83 -3.96 -7.48
N PHE A 129 14.19 -3.36 -8.61
CA PHE A 129 15.55 -3.35 -9.15
C PHE A 129 15.88 -1.94 -9.65
N LYS A 130 17.17 -1.62 -9.75
CA LYS A 130 17.60 -0.42 -10.44
C LYS A 130 17.14 -0.50 -11.88
N VAL A 131 16.50 0.57 -12.37
CA VAL A 131 15.97 0.63 -13.72
C VAL A 131 17.08 0.31 -14.72
N ASN A 132 16.87 -0.72 -15.52
CA ASN A 132 17.67 -1.01 -16.69
C ASN A 132 16.92 -0.48 -17.91
N SER A 133 17.53 0.42 -18.68
CA SER A 133 16.91 1.05 -19.85
C SER A 133 16.85 0.13 -21.08
N ALA A 134 17.42 -1.08 -21.01
CA ALA A 134 17.27 -2.08 -22.04
C ALA A 134 15.81 -2.57 -22.09
N GLN A 135 15.13 -2.33 -23.21
CA GLN A 135 13.72 -2.67 -23.34
C GLN A 135 13.56 -4.19 -23.54
N GLU A 136 13.30 -4.92 -22.45
CA GLU A 136 13.24 -6.40 -22.46
C GLU A 136 11.94 -6.96 -23.07
N ALA A 137 10.80 -6.26 -22.94
CA ALA A 137 9.49 -6.72 -23.43
C ALA A 137 8.52 -5.54 -23.66
N LYS A 138 7.52 -5.71 -24.54
CA LYS A 138 6.50 -4.70 -24.88
C LYS A 138 5.13 -5.01 -24.25
N LEU A 139 4.95 -4.61 -23.00
CA LEU A 139 3.79 -4.97 -22.17
C LEU A 139 2.68 -3.92 -22.12
N SER A 140 2.96 -2.68 -22.54
CA SER A 140 1.93 -1.62 -22.53
C SER A 140 0.68 -2.06 -23.31
N GLY A 141 -0.50 -1.78 -22.74
CA GLY A 141 -1.80 -2.13 -23.31
C GLY A 141 -2.72 -2.86 -22.32
N ARG A 142 -3.81 -3.39 -22.87
CA ARG A 142 -4.86 -4.09 -22.12
C ARG A 142 -4.69 -5.60 -22.23
N TRP A 143 -5.02 -6.29 -21.15
CA TRP A 143 -4.82 -7.73 -21.00
C TRP A 143 -6.06 -8.37 -20.41
N SER A 144 -6.49 -9.50 -20.98
CA SER A 144 -7.42 -10.41 -20.29
C SER A 144 -6.64 -11.20 -19.23
N VAL A 145 -7.12 -11.17 -17.99
CA VAL A 145 -6.51 -11.82 -16.84
C VAL A 145 -7.44 -12.89 -16.29
N SER A 146 -6.88 -14.02 -15.87
CA SER A 146 -7.59 -15.04 -15.10
C SER A 146 -6.88 -15.22 -13.77
N PHE A 147 -7.57 -14.88 -12.69
CA PHE A 147 -7.16 -15.20 -11.32
C PHE A 147 -7.67 -16.57 -10.92
N SER A 148 -6.92 -17.26 -10.07
CA SER A 148 -7.41 -18.48 -9.44
C SER A 148 -6.85 -18.67 -8.03
N THR A 149 -7.56 -19.44 -7.23
CA THR A 149 -7.04 -19.98 -5.96
C THR A 149 -5.85 -20.91 -6.20
N ALA A 150 -5.11 -21.22 -5.13
CA ALA A 150 -3.92 -22.08 -5.20
C ALA A 150 -4.23 -23.50 -5.70
N ASP A 151 -5.44 -23.99 -5.42
CA ASP A 151 -6.00 -25.27 -5.90
C ASP A 151 -6.65 -25.16 -7.29
N HIS A 152 -6.75 -23.95 -7.86
CA HIS A 152 -7.39 -23.64 -9.15
C HIS A 152 -8.91 -23.91 -9.24
N ASP A 153 -9.58 -24.16 -8.11
CA ASP A 153 -11.01 -24.49 -8.08
C ASP A 153 -11.89 -23.27 -8.38
N LEU A 154 -11.47 -22.07 -7.96
CA LEU A 154 -12.15 -20.82 -8.26
C LEU A 154 -11.38 -20.04 -9.31
N ARG A 155 -12.09 -19.54 -10.33
CA ARG A 155 -11.54 -18.66 -11.35
C ARG A 155 -12.33 -17.36 -11.40
N GLU A 156 -11.60 -16.26 -11.44
CA GLU A 156 -12.16 -14.92 -11.56
C GLU A 156 -11.53 -14.23 -12.77
N ALA A 157 -12.39 -13.62 -13.59
CA ALA A 157 -11.94 -12.81 -14.71
C ALA A 157 -11.45 -11.44 -14.21
N GLY A 158 -10.37 -10.96 -14.80
CA GLY A 158 -9.80 -9.65 -14.56
C GLY A 158 -9.34 -8.99 -15.85
N ILE A 159 -8.97 -7.73 -15.75
CA ILE A 159 -8.29 -6.98 -16.80
C ILE A 159 -7.00 -6.43 -16.21
N GLY A 160 -5.90 -6.54 -16.96
CA GLY A 160 -4.67 -5.82 -16.67
C GLY A 160 -4.55 -4.63 -17.61
N GLU A 161 -4.29 -3.44 -17.06
CA GLU A 161 -3.93 -2.26 -17.84
C GLU A 161 -2.52 -1.87 -17.45
N PHE A 162 -1.60 -1.89 -18.41
CA PHE A 162 -0.19 -1.58 -18.15
C PHE A 162 0.33 -0.46 -19.05
N GLU A 163 1.24 0.33 -18.50
CA GLU A 163 1.99 1.35 -19.20
C GLU A 163 3.49 1.21 -18.86
N GLN A 164 4.34 1.28 -19.89
CA GLN A 164 5.79 1.31 -19.70
C GLN A 164 6.31 2.71 -20.02
N LYS A 165 7.01 3.29 -19.06
CA LYS A 165 7.58 4.64 -19.17
C LYS A 165 8.89 4.68 -18.41
N ASP A 166 9.93 5.22 -19.04
CA ASP A 166 11.26 5.41 -18.46
C ASP A 166 11.85 4.14 -17.79
N GLY A 167 11.63 2.97 -18.41
CA GLY A 167 12.12 1.68 -17.91
C GLY A 167 11.36 1.13 -16.68
N ARG A 168 10.26 1.77 -16.28
CA ARG A 168 9.33 1.30 -15.26
C ARG A 168 8.07 0.71 -15.92
N LEU A 169 7.37 -0.11 -15.14
CA LEU A 169 6.05 -0.65 -15.48
C LEU A 169 5.05 -0.09 -14.47
N TYR A 170 3.99 0.49 -14.97
CA TYR A 170 2.86 0.99 -14.20
C TYR A 170 1.61 0.22 -14.59
N GLY A 171 0.61 0.20 -13.72
CA GLY A 171 -0.70 -0.32 -14.12
C GLY A 171 -1.67 -0.58 -12.99
N THR A 172 -2.73 -1.29 -13.33
CA THR A 172 -3.74 -1.78 -12.39
C THR A 172 -4.28 -3.13 -12.88
N PHE A 173 -4.83 -3.89 -11.94
CA PHE A 173 -5.67 -5.04 -12.25
C PHE A 173 -7.11 -4.68 -11.88
N ILE A 174 -8.02 -4.74 -12.83
CA ILE A 174 -9.44 -4.44 -12.66
C ILE A 174 -10.19 -5.76 -12.53
N ARG A 175 -11.00 -5.89 -11.48
CA ARG A 175 -11.91 -7.00 -11.23
C ARG A 175 -13.33 -6.49 -11.09
N ALA A 176 -14.30 -7.40 -11.08
CA ALA A 176 -15.71 -7.03 -10.94
C ALA A 176 -16.02 -6.37 -9.57
N THR A 177 -15.15 -6.58 -8.58
CA THR A 177 -15.30 -6.07 -7.20
C THR A 177 -14.47 -4.80 -6.93
N GLY A 178 -13.69 -4.32 -7.90
CA GLY A 178 -12.80 -3.18 -7.75
C GLY A 178 -11.47 -3.39 -8.48
N ASP A 179 -10.58 -2.41 -8.37
CA ASP A 179 -9.25 -2.47 -8.98
C ASP A 179 -8.12 -2.37 -7.93
N HIS A 180 -6.88 -2.55 -8.38
CA HIS A 180 -5.68 -2.61 -7.51
C HIS A 180 -4.80 -1.36 -7.60
N ARG A 181 -5.33 -0.27 -8.16
CA ARG A 181 -4.88 1.13 -8.13
C ARG A 181 -3.36 1.38 -8.07
N PHE A 182 -2.86 2.08 -9.10
CA PHE A 182 -1.51 2.66 -9.16
C PHE A 182 -0.33 1.73 -8.82
N LEU A 183 -0.35 0.50 -9.33
CA LEU A 183 0.79 -0.39 -9.20
C LEU A 183 2.00 0.17 -9.93
N GLU A 184 3.17 0.01 -9.32
CA GLU A 184 4.45 0.38 -9.89
C GLU A 184 5.44 -0.77 -9.77
N GLY A 185 6.31 -0.93 -10.77
CA GLY A 185 7.49 -1.74 -10.66
C GLY A 185 8.30 -1.80 -11.95
N THR A 186 8.79 -3.00 -12.27
CA THR A 186 9.83 -3.18 -13.30
C THR A 186 9.69 -4.53 -13.98
N ILE A 187 10.30 -4.65 -15.15
CA ILE A 187 10.53 -5.93 -15.83
C ILE A 187 12.01 -6.29 -15.63
N SER A 188 12.29 -7.54 -15.26
CA SER A 188 13.65 -8.06 -15.15
C SER A 188 13.64 -9.56 -15.43
N ASP A 189 14.58 -10.05 -16.23
CA ASP A 189 14.79 -11.48 -16.50
C ASP A 189 13.51 -12.19 -16.98
N LYS A 190 12.78 -11.56 -17.92
CA LYS A 190 11.49 -12.05 -18.42
C LYS A 190 10.44 -12.25 -17.32
N LYS A 191 10.52 -11.48 -16.25
CA LYS A 191 9.50 -11.43 -15.19
C LYS A 191 9.02 -10.01 -14.98
N ILE A 192 7.77 -9.89 -14.60
CA ILE A 192 7.18 -8.63 -14.18
C ILE A 192 7.08 -8.60 -12.66
N TYR A 193 7.20 -7.40 -12.13
CA TYR A 193 7.10 -7.10 -10.71
C TYR A 193 6.32 -5.80 -10.58
N LEU A 194 5.25 -5.82 -9.80
CA LEU A 194 4.38 -4.69 -9.55
C LEU A 194 3.97 -4.72 -8.09
N SER A 195 3.99 -3.58 -7.41
CA SER A 195 3.46 -3.46 -6.05
C SER A 195 2.86 -2.09 -5.80
N ALA A 196 1.99 -2.04 -4.79
CA ALA A 196 1.46 -0.82 -4.24
C ALA A 196 1.30 -0.96 -2.71
N PHE A 197 1.46 0.15 -2.02
CA PHE A 197 1.10 0.29 -0.61
C PHE A 197 0.44 1.65 -0.39
N ASP A 198 -0.85 1.66 -0.08
CA ASP A 198 -1.68 2.86 0.05
C ASP A 198 -2.06 3.18 1.52
N GLY A 199 -1.44 2.48 2.47
CA GLY A 199 -1.77 2.57 3.90
C GLY A 199 -2.91 1.63 4.34
N ALA A 200 -3.78 1.17 3.44
CA ALA A 200 -4.83 0.19 3.72
C ALA A 200 -4.47 -1.21 3.21
N ASN A 201 -3.83 -1.26 2.06
CA ASN A 201 -3.54 -2.44 1.26
C ASN A 201 -2.05 -2.54 0.97
N ALA A 202 -1.55 -3.76 0.92
CA ALA A 202 -0.21 -4.09 0.46
C ALA A 202 -0.33 -5.15 -0.62
N PHE A 203 0.00 -4.78 -1.86
CA PHE A 203 -0.15 -5.64 -3.03
C PHE A 203 1.20 -5.95 -3.64
N LEU A 204 1.40 -7.21 -4.03
CA LEU A 204 2.51 -7.63 -4.87
C LEU A 204 2.00 -8.55 -5.97
N PHE A 205 2.29 -8.18 -7.21
CA PHE A 205 2.10 -9.01 -8.38
C PHE A 205 3.46 -9.38 -8.97
N THR A 206 3.64 -10.66 -9.23
CA THR A 206 4.75 -11.17 -10.05
C THR A 206 4.19 -12.03 -11.16
N GLY A 207 4.97 -12.23 -12.23
CA GLY A 207 4.61 -13.13 -13.31
C GLY A 207 5.76 -13.33 -14.28
N LYS A 208 5.71 -14.42 -15.05
CA LYS A 208 6.71 -14.79 -16.05
C LYS A 208 6.19 -14.48 -17.45
N LEU A 209 7.01 -13.80 -18.23
CA LEU A 209 6.77 -13.52 -19.63
C LEU A 209 7.16 -14.75 -20.46
N LEU A 210 6.19 -15.37 -21.13
CA LEU A 210 6.49 -16.32 -22.21
C LEU A 210 6.87 -15.58 -23.50
N ASN A 211 6.19 -14.45 -23.74
CA ASN A 211 6.41 -13.51 -24.85
C ASN A 211 5.68 -12.19 -24.54
N ASP A 212 5.71 -11.24 -25.48
CA ASP A 212 5.07 -9.91 -25.37
C ASP A 212 3.53 -9.94 -25.30
N SER A 213 2.89 -11.12 -25.38
CA SER A 213 1.43 -11.27 -25.40
C SER A 213 0.90 -12.32 -24.41
N THR A 214 1.77 -12.96 -23.63
CA THR A 214 1.37 -14.01 -22.67
C THR A 214 2.21 -13.94 -21.39
N ILE A 215 1.51 -13.81 -20.26
CA ILE A 215 2.05 -13.86 -18.90
C ILE A 215 1.53 -15.12 -18.21
N VAL A 216 2.42 -15.89 -17.60
CA VAL A 216 2.12 -17.13 -16.87
C VAL A 216 2.80 -17.14 -15.51
N ASP A 217 2.53 -18.17 -14.70
CA ASP A 217 3.13 -18.36 -13.37
C ASP A 217 2.99 -17.09 -12.50
N GLY A 218 1.86 -16.39 -12.65
CA GLY A 218 1.58 -15.16 -11.95
C GLY A 218 1.21 -15.44 -10.51
N MET A 219 1.79 -14.68 -9.58
CA MET A 219 1.45 -14.70 -8.16
C MET A 219 0.98 -13.32 -7.74
N PHE A 220 -0.17 -13.26 -7.08
CA PHE A 220 -0.70 -12.07 -6.43
C PHE A 220 -0.72 -12.30 -4.91
N TYR A 221 -0.07 -11.40 -4.18
CA TYR A 221 -0.07 -11.35 -2.73
C TYR A 221 -0.85 -10.13 -2.26
N SER A 222 -1.71 -10.33 -1.26
CA SER A 222 -2.44 -9.24 -0.61
C SER A 222 -2.33 -9.35 0.92
N GLY A 223 -1.76 -8.31 1.53
CA GLY A 223 -1.54 -8.27 2.97
C GLY A 223 -0.66 -9.42 3.47
N PHE A 224 -0.93 -9.91 4.68
CA PHE A 224 -0.03 -10.86 5.34
C PHE A 224 -0.02 -12.26 4.71
N SER A 225 -1.16 -12.78 4.28
CA SER A 225 -1.28 -14.23 3.96
C SER A 225 -2.03 -14.59 2.69
N LEU A 226 -2.78 -13.66 2.07
CA LEU A 226 -3.54 -13.99 0.87
C LEU A 226 -2.60 -14.15 -0.31
N VAL A 227 -2.74 -15.29 -1.00
CA VAL A 227 -2.01 -15.59 -2.23
C VAL A 227 -2.98 -16.13 -3.29
N GLN A 228 -2.89 -15.62 -4.50
CA GLN A 228 -3.65 -16.09 -5.66
C GLN A 228 -2.74 -16.28 -6.87
N ASN A 229 -3.05 -17.27 -7.69
CA ASN A 229 -2.42 -17.45 -8.99
C ASN A 229 -3.09 -16.55 -10.01
N TRP A 230 -2.35 -16.15 -11.04
CA TRP A 230 -2.93 -15.48 -12.19
C TRP A 230 -2.16 -15.74 -13.49
N THR A 231 -2.86 -15.60 -14.60
CA THR A 231 -2.29 -15.61 -15.96
C THR A 231 -2.93 -14.50 -16.77
N ALA A 232 -2.26 -14.06 -17.83
CA ALA A 232 -2.83 -13.05 -18.71
C ALA A 232 -2.43 -13.22 -20.17
N LYS A 233 -3.33 -12.77 -21.05
CA LYS A 233 -3.09 -12.65 -22.49
C LYS A 233 -3.43 -11.25 -22.94
N LYS A 234 -2.62 -10.71 -23.84
CA LYS A 234 -2.87 -9.37 -24.39
C LYS A 234 -4.18 -9.38 -25.18
N ASP A 235 -5.04 -8.43 -24.88
CA ASP A 235 -6.37 -8.32 -25.45
C ASP A 235 -6.87 -6.87 -25.30
N ASP A 236 -6.78 -6.12 -26.39
CA ASP A 236 -7.13 -4.70 -26.44
C ASP A 236 -8.63 -4.43 -26.24
N ILE A 237 -9.47 -5.47 -26.38
CA ILE A 237 -10.93 -5.38 -26.22
C ILE A 237 -11.44 -6.13 -24.99
N ALA A 238 -10.55 -6.56 -24.09
CA ALA A 238 -10.93 -7.28 -22.87
C ALA A 238 -11.98 -6.49 -22.08
N ILE A 239 -13.07 -7.14 -21.68
CA ILE A 239 -14.16 -6.54 -20.91
C ILE A 239 -14.55 -7.47 -19.76
N LEU A 240 -14.93 -6.88 -18.64
CA LEU A 240 -15.49 -7.62 -17.51
C LEU A 240 -16.98 -7.92 -17.75
N PRO A 241 -17.54 -8.95 -17.10
CA PRO A 241 -18.99 -9.13 -17.03
C PRO A 241 -19.69 -7.89 -16.51
N ASP A 242 -20.96 -7.71 -16.89
CA ASP A 242 -21.78 -6.61 -16.40
C ASP A 242 -21.89 -6.61 -14.87
N ALA A 243 -21.52 -5.51 -14.22
CA ALA A 243 -21.58 -5.35 -12.78
C ALA A 243 -23.02 -5.45 -12.23
N TYR A 244 -24.04 -5.14 -13.04
CA TYR A 244 -25.44 -5.32 -12.64
C TYR A 244 -25.91 -6.78 -12.71
N SER A 245 -25.14 -7.66 -13.35
CA SER A 245 -25.46 -9.09 -13.42
C SER A 245 -24.97 -9.89 -12.21
N ILE A 246 -24.06 -9.34 -11.41
CA ILE A 246 -23.43 -10.05 -10.27
C ILE A 246 -24.13 -9.81 -8.92
N THR A 247 -25.05 -8.84 -8.85
CA THR A 247 -25.82 -8.56 -7.63
C THR A 247 -27.30 -8.46 -7.96
N ALA A 248 -28.13 -9.26 -7.29
CA ALA A 248 -29.58 -9.25 -7.45
C ALA A 248 -30.27 -9.42 -6.09
N LEU A 249 -31.54 -9.01 -6.02
CA LEU A 249 -32.41 -9.44 -4.92
C LEU A 249 -32.56 -10.96 -4.95
N LYS A 250 -32.61 -11.57 -3.76
CA LYS A 250 -32.88 -13.00 -3.65
C LYS A 250 -34.31 -13.30 -4.15
N ASP A 251 -34.51 -14.53 -4.62
CA ASP A 251 -35.84 -15.01 -5.01
C ASP A 251 -36.87 -14.76 -3.89
N GLY A 252 -38.03 -14.22 -4.27
CA GLY A 252 -39.10 -13.87 -3.34
C GLY A 252 -39.02 -12.46 -2.75
N PHE A 253 -37.99 -11.67 -3.08
CA PHE A 253 -37.88 -10.26 -2.69
C PHE A 253 -38.07 -9.34 -3.90
N ASP A 254 -38.96 -8.35 -3.76
CA ASP A 254 -39.22 -7.31 -4.77
C ASP A 254 -38.58 -5.95 -4.39
N LYS A 255 -38.04 -5.85 -3.17
CA LYS A 255 -37.35 -4.69 -2.63
C LYS A 255 -36.29 -5.10 -1.61
N ILE A 256 -35.37 -4.17 -1.34
CA ILE A 256 -34.49 -4.27 -0.17
C ILE A 256 -35.34 -4.14 1.09
N ASP A 257 -35.12 -5.00 2.07
CA ASP A 257 -35.75 -4.93 3.40
C ASP A 257 -34.68 -5.06 4.48
N PHE A 258 -34.59 -4.08 5.37
CA PHE A 258 -33.59 -4.06 6.44
C PHE A 258 -34.11 -3.42 7.73
N SER A 259 -33.45 -3.76 8.84
CA SER A 259 -33.64 -3.13 10.15
C SER A 259 -32.34 -3.15 10.97
N PHE A 260 -31.57 -2.07 10.86
CA PHE A 260 -30.26 -1.91 11.52
C PHE A 260 -30.28 -0.76 12.52
N PRO A 261 -29.50 -0.82 13.61
CA PRO A 261 -29.32 0.33 14.48
C PRO A 261 -28.58 1.45 13.75
N ASP A 262 -28.99 2.71 13.98
CA ASP A 262 -28.20 3.89 13.64
C ASP A 262 -27.07 4.12 14.65
N LEU A 263 -26.31 5.21 14.48
CA LEU A 263 -25.20 5.59 15.36
C LEU A 263 -25.62 5.82 16.84
N ASN A 264 -26.91 6.01 17.11
CA ASN A 264 -27.45 6.17 18.46
C ASN A 264 -28.12 4.88 18.97
N GLY A 265 -27.97 3.77 18.24
CA GLY A 265 -28.58 2.48 18.58
C GLY A 265 -30.07 2.36 18.21
N LYS A 266 -30.68 3.39 17.61
CA LYS A 266 -32.09 3.36 17.24
C LYS A 266 -32.26 2.55 15.95
N LYS A 267 -33.19 1.60 15.94
CA LYS A 267 -33.52 0.84 14.72
C LYS A 267 -34.05 1.75 13.62
N VAL A 268 -33.50 1.59 12.42
CA VAL A 268 -33.92 2.25 11.18
C VAL A 268 -34.30 1.18 10.17
N SER A 269 -35.46 1.37 9.53
CA SER A 269 -35.98 0.50 8.46
C SER A 269 -36.55 1.35 7.33
N LEU A 270 -36.56 0.82 6.10
CA LEU A 270 -37.25 1.47 4.97
C LEU A 270 -38.76 1.63 5.18
N SER A 271 -39.34 0.88 6.12
CA SER A 271 -40.75 1.04 6.53
C SER A 271 -41.01 2.28 7.40
N ASP A 272 -39.97 2.97 7.87
CA ASP A 272 -40.10 4.15 8.73
C ASP A 272 -40.84 5.30 8.01
N SER A 273 -41.67 6.02 8.77
CA SER A 273 -42.47 7.14 8.26
C SER A 273 -41.65 8.20 7.52
N LYS A 274 -40.39 8.42 7.92
CA LYS A 274 -39.49 9.41 7.31
C LYS A 274 -39.14 9.12 5.84
N PHE A 275 -39.28 7.88 5.39
CA PHE A 275 -38.97 7.44 4.02
C PHE A 275 -40.20 7.28 3.11
N LYS A 276 -41.42 7.38 3.66
CA LYS A 276 -42.66 7.22 2.87
C LYS A 276 -42.74 8.28 1.76
N ASN A 277 -43.13 7.84 0.56
CA ASN A 277 -43.28 8.66 -0.64
C ASN A 277 -42.02 9.44 -1.05
N LYS A 278 -40.84 8.91 -0.73
CA LYS A 278 -39.54 9.47 -1.14
C LYS A 278 -38.75 8.45 -1.94
N VAL A 279 -37.94 8.95 -2.86
CA VAL A 279 -36.83 8.18 -3.42
C VAL A 279 -35.81 7.98 -2.29
N VAL A 280 -35.38 6.73 -2.08
CA VAL A 280 -34.37 6.38 -1.09
C VAL A 280 -33.15 5.85 -1.81
N LEU A 281 -32.03 6.54 -1.68
CA LEU A 281 -30.72 6.05 -2.09
C LEU A 281 -30.10 5.30 -0.89
N ILE A 282 -29.72 4.04 -1.11
CA ILE A 282 -29.06 3.22 -0.10
C ILE A 282 -27.64 2.99 -0.57
N GLN A 283 -26.68 3.48 0.20
CA GLN A 283 -25.26 3.27 -0.06
C GLN A 283 -24.73 2.25 0.95
N PHE A 284 -24.12 1.18 0.45
CA PHE A 284 -23.40 0.22 1.27
C PHE A 284 -21.92 0.62 1.26
N PHE A 285 -21.39 1.02 2.40
CA PHE A 285 -20.02 1.51 2.51
C PHE A 285 -19.34 0.96 3.77
N GLY A 286 -18.01 1.07 3.81
CA GLY A 286 -17.21 0.80 5.01
C GLY A 286 -16.07 1.81 5.11
N SER A 287 -15.74 2.26 6.33
CA SER A 287 -14.65 3.23 6.57
C SER A 287 -13.28 2.71 6.14
N TRP A 288 -13.15 1.41 5.95
CA TRP A 288 -11.92 0.72 5.55
C TRP A 288 -11.82 0.48 4.04
N CYS A 289 -12.81 0.92 3.25
CA CYS A 289 -12.93 0.62 1.82
C CYS A 289 -12.44 1.81 0.97
N PRO A 290 -11.27 1.72 0.30
CA PRO A 290 -10.74 2.83 -0.50
C PRO A 290 -11.64 3.23 -1.68
N ASN A 291 -12.32 2.26 -2.32
CA ASN A 291 -13.25 2.59 -3.41
C ASN A 291 -14.50 3.31 -2.89
N CYS A 292 -14.91 3.03 -1.65
CA CYS A 292 -16.02 3.71 -1.01
C CYS A 292 -15.67 5.16 -0.68
N MET A 293 -14.40 5.42 -0.35
CA MET A 293 -13.86 6.78 -0.18
C MET A 293 -13.88 7.58 -1.48
N ASP A 294 -13.54 6.97 -2.63
CA ASP A 294 -13.60 7.64 -3.93
C ASP A 294 -15.03 8.01 -4.36
N GLU A 295 -16.01 7.20 -3.95
CA GLU A 295 -17.42 7.38 -4.33
C GLU A 295 -18.10 8.55 -3.57
N THR A 296 -17.54 8.97 -2.43
CA THR A 296 -18.16 9.93 -1.50
C THR A 296 -17.43 11.26 -1.43
#